data_AF-A0A439DU83-F1
#
_entry.id   AF-A0A439DU83-F1
#
_cell.length_a   1.000
_cell.length_b   1.000
_cell.length_c   1.000
_cell.angle_alpha   90.00
_cell.angle_beta   90.00
_cell.angle_gamma   90.00
#
_symmetry.space_group_name_H-M   'P 1'
#
loop_
_entity.id
_entity.type
_entity.pdbx_description
1 polymer ?
#
loop_
_entity_poly.entity_id
_entity_poly.type
_entity_poly.pdbx_seq_one_letter_code
_entity_poly.pdbx_strand_id
1 'polypeptide(L)'
;MRVTASALGIDPAAVAERGRQAGRALGDDPAVAVEALMTQALRDLQAVDDPLIEVIGGLGIRLHTYLPTRVFELAVHGLDIARAVDIPLALPPEVLTEAAALATRVAVTTGQGEAVLLALTGRAGLPPSFSVV
;
A
#
# COMPACT_ATOMS: atom_id res chain seq x y z
N MET A 1 -4.59 13.99 13.33
CA MET A 1 -6.00 13.61 13.08
C MET A 1 -5.99 12.30 12.31
N ARG A 2 -6.46 11.19 12.88
CA ARG A 2 -6.54 9.90 12.17
C ARG A 2 -7.74 9.99 11.21
N VAL A 3 -7.48 10.14 9.92
CA VAL A 3 -8.54 10.10 8.91
C VAL A 3 -8.89 8.64 8.70
N THR A 4 -10.06 8.21 9.17
CA THR A 4 -10.56 6.85 8.93
C THR A 4 -11.43 6.85 7.68
N ALA A 5 -11.53 5.71 6.99
CA ALA A 5 -12.45 5.54 5.86
C ALA A 5 -13.89 5.95 6.24
N SER A 6 -14.32 5.61 7.46
CA SER A 6 -15.61 6.03 8.02
C SER A 6 -15.71 7.56 8.20
N ALA A 7 -14.64 8.24 8.64
CA ALA A 7 -14.61 9.71 8.74
C ALA A 7 -14.67 10.42 7.38
N LEU A 8 -14.39 9.71 6.27
CA LEU A 8 -14.55 10.18 4.90
C LEU A 8 -15.90 9.76 4.27
N GLY A 9 -16.82 9.16 5.05
CA GLY A 9 -18.09 8.66 4.54
C GLY A 9 -17.99 7.40 3.68
N ILE A 10 -16.85 6.71 3.72
CA ILE A 10 -16.63 5.47 2.96
C ILE A 10 -17.16 4.29 3.78
N ASP A 11 -18.21 3.65 3.28
CA ASP A 11 -18.79 2.44 3.87
C ASP A 11 -17.82 1.24 3.75
N PRO A 12 -17.39 0.63 4.87
CA PRO A 12 -16.54 -0.56 4.86
C PRO A 12 -17.13 -1.73 4.05
N ALA A 13 -18.46 -1.93 4.08
CA ALA A 13 -19.09 -3.00 3.32
C ALA A 13 -18.98 -2.75 1.81
N ALA A 14 -19.15 -1.50 1.38
CA ALA A 14 -18.93 -1.10 0.00
C ALA A 14 -17.46 -1.28 -0.45
N VAL A 15 -16.48 -1.00 0.43
CA VAL A 15 -15.06 -1.27 0.15
C VAL A 15 -14.83 -2.77 -0.06
N ALA A 16 -15.37 -3.60 0.84
CA ALA A 16 -15.24 -5.06 0.76
C ALA A 16 -15.90 -5.63 -0.50
N GLU A 17 -17.07 -5.11 -0.89
CA GLU A 17 -17.72 -5.50 -2.14
C GLU A 17 -16.89 -5.13 -3.37
N ARG A 18 -16.33 -3.90 -3.42
CA ARG A 18 -15.45 -3.50 -4.51
C ARG A 18 -14.22 -4.40 -4.62
N GLY A 19 -13.64 -4.82 -3.50
CA GLY A 19 -12.55 -5.80 -3.48
C GLY A 19 -12.97 -7.14 -4.10
N ARG A 20 -14.15 -7.65 -3.74
CA ARG A 20 -14.68 -8.91 -4.30
C ARG A 20 -15.02 -8.78 -5.79
N GLN A 21 -15.53 -7.63 -6.23
CA GLN A 21 -15.75 -7.33 -7.65
C GLN A 21 -14.45 -7.27 -8.43
N ALA A 22 -13.42 -6.59 -7.90
CA ALA A 22 -12.09 -6.53 -8.52
C ALA A 22 -11.48 -7.93 -8.66
N GLY A 23 -11.57 -8.77 -7.62
CA GLY A 23 -11.11 -10.16 -7.69
C GLY A 23 -11.82 -10.97 -8.78
N ARG A 24 -13.16 -10.83 -8.91
CA ARG A 24 -13.92 -11.48 -10.00
C ARG A 24 -13.53 -10.94 -11.38
N ALA A 25 -13.22 -9.65 -11.50
CA ALA A 25 -12.82 -9.03 -12.76
C ALA A 25 -11.45 -9.51 -13.29
N LEU A 26 -10.62 -10.15 -12.45
CA LEU A 26 -9.39 -10.80 -12.88
C LEU A 26 -9.64 -12.05 -13.75
N GLY A 27 -10.86 -12.59 -13.76
CA GLY A 27 -11.25 -13.72 -14.60
C GLY A 27 -10.64 -15.06 -14.17
N ASP A 28 -10.61 -16.00 -15.11
CA ASP A 28 -10.21 -17.39 -14.85
C ASP A 28 -8.68 -17.56 -14.72
N ASP A 29 -7.90 -16.61 -15.22
CA ASP A 29 -6.43 -16.56 -15.07
C ASP A 29 -5.98 -15.22 -14.45
N PRO A 30 -6.05 -15.11 -13.11
CA PRO A 30 -5.67 -13.88 -12.41
C PRO A 30 -4.21 -13.48 -12.61
N ALA A 31 -3.31 -14.44 -12.83
CA ALA A 31 -1.89 -14.16 -13.02
C ALA A 31 -1.65 -13.41 -14.33
N VAL A 32 -2.25 -13.89 -15.43
CA VAL A 32 -2.20 -13.23 -16.74
C VAL A 32 -2.85 -11.84 -16.67
N ALA A 33 -3.99 -11.70 -15.99
CA ALA A 33 -4.64 -10.40 -15.82
C ALA A 33 -3.75 -9.39 -15.08
N VAL A 34 -3.07 -9.81 -14.01
CA VAL A 34 -2.14 -8.95 -13.26
C VAL A 34 -0.90 -8.60 -14.08
N GLU A 35 -0.35 -9.55 -14.85
CA GLU A 35 0.79 -9.28 -15.75
C GLU A 35 0.44 -8.25 -16.83
N ALA A 36 -0.78 -8.31 -17.37
CA ALA A 36 -1.27 -7.31 -18.32
C ALA A 36 -1.42 -5.92 -17.68
N LEU A 37 -1.95 -5.84 -16.45
CA LEU A 37 -2.05 -4.58 -15.69
C LEU A 37 -0.67 -3.99 -15.38
N MET A 38 0.28 -4.82 -14.95
CA MET A 38 1.67 -4.41 -14.73
C MET A 38 2.29 -3.85 -16.00
N THR A 39 2.15 -4.56 -17.13
CA THR A 39 2.68 -4.14 -18.42
C THR A 39 2.09 -2.81 -18.88
N GLN A 40 0.78 -2.60 -18.68
CA GLN A 40 0.12 -1.33 -18.98
C GLN A 40 0.64 -0.21 -18.07
N ALA A 41 0.70 -0.44 -16.76
CA ALA A 41 1.18 0.56 -15.81
C ALA A 41 2.62 1.00 -16.11
N LEU A 42 3.53 0.06 -16.42
CA LEU A 42 4.91 0.39 -16.78
C LEU A 42 4.99 1.20 -18.08
N ARG A 43 4.17 0.88 -19.09
CA ARG A 43 4.09 1.69 -20.32
C ARG A 43 3.60 3.11 -20.05
N ASP A 44 2.58 3.26 -19.20
CA ASP A 44 2.03 4.58 -18.87
C ASP A 44 3.06 5.43 -18.10
N LEU A 45 3.80 4.82 -17.18
CA LEU A 45 4.88 5.49 -16.44
C LEU A 45 6.03 5.93 -17.35
N GLN A 46 6.34 5.17 -18.40
CA GLN A 46 7.37 5.57 -19.38
C GLN A 46 6.94 6.74 -20.27
N ALA A 47 5.63 7.01 -20.37
CA ALA A 47 5.08 8.05 -21.24
C ALA A 47 4.93 9.42 -20.55
N VAL A 48 5.25 9.53 -19.27
CA VAL A 48 5.05 10.75 -18.47
C VAL A 48 6.28 11.04 -17.60
N ASP A 49 6.49 12.31 -17.27
CA ASP A 49 7.49 12.71 -16.27
C ASP A 49 6.88 12.65 -14.86
N ASP A 50 6.35 13.78 -14.35
CA ASP A 50 5.84 13.90 -12.99
C ASP A 50 4.44 14.56 -12.96
N PRO A 51 3.42 13.92 -13.57
CA PRO A 51 2.07 14.44 -13.57
C PRO A 51 1.49 14.50 -12.15
N LEU A 52 0.46 15.33 -11.99
CA LEU A 52 -0.36 15.31 -10.77
C LEU A 52 -1.33 14.13 -10.88
N ILE A 53 -1.27 13.21 -9.93
CA ILE A 53 -2.24 12.13 -9.78
C ILE A 53 -3.39 12.65 -8.94
N GLU A 54 -4.57 12.75 -9.56
CA GLU A 54 -5.78 13.17 -8.87
C GLU A 54 -6.21 12.10 -7.87
N VAL A 55 -6.46 12.51 -6.62
CA VAL A 55 -7.03 11.66 -5.58
C VAL A 55 -8.41 12.19 -5.17
N ILE A 56 -9.18 11.33 -4.49
CA ILE A 56 -10.53 11.64 -4.05
C ILE A 56 -10.54 12.96 -3.24
N GLY A 57 -11.45 13.88 -3.58
CA GLY A 57 -11.59 15.18 -2.92
C GLY A 57 -10.92 16.36 -3.63
N GLY A 58 -10.45 16.19 -4.87
CA GLY A 58 -9.83 17.27 -5.66
C GLY A 58 -8.41 17.64 -5.22
N LEU A 59 -7.85 16.87 -4.29
CA LEU A 59 -6.44 16.93 -3.95
C LEU A 59 -5.64 16.11 -4.96
N GLY A 60 -4.37 16.46 -5.15
CA GLY A 60 -3.48 15.75 -6.06
C GLY A 60 -2.15 15.44 -5.40
N ILE A 61 -1.55 14.32 -5.78
CA ILE A 61 -0.21 13.90 -5.36
C ILE A 61 0.66 13.80 -6.60
N ARG A 62 1.84 14.41 -6.57
CA ARG A 62 2.80 14.28 -7.69
C ARG A 62 3.19 12.82 -7.86
N LEU A 63 3.37 12.36 -9.10
CA LEU A 63 3.67 10.98 -9.41
C LEU A 63 4.88 10.46 -8.63
N HIS A 64 5.96 11.24 -8.52
CA HIS A 64 7.13 10.85 -7.73
C HIS A 64 6.82 10.62 -6.24
N THR A 65 5.86 11.34 -5.67
CA THR A 65 5.39 11.15 -4.29
C THR A 65 4.36 10.02 -4.19
N TYR A 66 3.61 9.77 -5.26
CA TYR A 66 2.60 8.72 -5.35
C TYR A 66 3.21 7.32 -5.42
N LEU A 67 4.26 7.15 -6.23
CA LEU A 67 4.87 5.84 -6.50
C LEU A 67 5.36 5.11 -5.24
N PRO A 68 6.06 5.74 -4.29
CA PRO A 68 6.42 5.09 -3.03
C PRO A 68 5.23 4.54 -2.26
N THR A 69 4.07 5.21 -2.31
CA THR A 69 2.84 4.67 -1.69
C THR A 69 2.37 3.41 -2.38
N ARG A 70 2.48 3.31 -3.72
CA ARG A 70 2.09 2.11 -4.46
C ARG A 70 3.04 0.95 -4.21
N VAL A 71 4.35 1.20 -4.13
CA VAL A 71 5.33 0.17 -3.73
C VAL A 71 4.99 -0.38 -2.35
N PHE A 72 4.68 0.50 -1.39
CA PHE A 72 4.26 0.10 -0.05
C PHE A 72 2.99 -0.77 -0.04
N GLU A 73 1.92 -0.32 -0.71
CA GLU A 73 0.66 -1.08 -0.77
C GLU A 73 0.84 -2.46 -1.43
N LEU A 74 1.58 -2.53 -2.54
CA LEU A 74 1.85 -3.81 -3.22
C LEU A 74 2.68 -4.76 -2.35
N ALA A 75 3.66 -4.24 -1.61
CA ALA A 75 4.47 -5.04 -0.70
C ALA A 75 3.64 -5.61 0.45
N VAL A 76 2.86 -4.78 1.14
CA VAL A 76 2.02 -5.19 2.28
C VAL A 76 0.93 -6.15 1.84
N HIS A 77 0.18 -5.81 0.79
CA HIS A 77 -0.92 -6.65 0.34
C HIS A 77 -0.45 -7.93 -0.37
N GLY A 78 0.71 -7.90 -1.02
CA GLY A 78 1.35 -9.11 -1.54
C GLY A 78 1.67 -10.11 -0.41
N LEU A 79 2.21 -9.63 0.71
CA LEU A 79 2.44 -10.45 1.90
C LEU A 79 1.13 -10.98 2.51
N ASP A 80 0.08 -10.16 2.57
CA ASP A 80 -1.23 -10.59 3.07
C ASP A 80 -1.85 -11.69 2.20
N ILE A 81 -1.82 -11.52 0.87
CA ILE A 81 -2.32 -12.53 -0.07
C ILE A 81 -1.50 -13.81 0.08
N ALA A 82 -0.17 -13.73 0.03
CA ALA A 82 0.73 -14.87 0.14
C ALA A 82 0.45 -15.66 1.43
N ARG A 83 0.30 -14.98 2.57
CA ARG A 83 -0.09 -15.60 3.84
C ARG A 83 -1.49 -16.21 3.82
N ALA A 84 -2.46 -15.56 3.19
CA ALA A 84 -3.84 -16.04 3.12
C ALA A 84 -3.98 -17.32 2.28
N VAL A 85 -3.10 -17.52 1.30
CA VAL A 85 -3.08 -18.71 0.43
C VAL A 85 -1.93 -19.68 0.74
N ASP A 86 -1.21 -19.46 1.83
CA ASP A 86 -0.08 -20.28 2.30
C ASP A 86 1.04 -20.46 1.26
N ILE A 87 1.38 -19.38 0.55
CA ILE A 87 2.49 -19.33 -0.41
C ILE A 87 3.66 -18.55 0.19
N PRO A 88 4.91 -19.05 0.10
CA PRO A 88 6.07 -18.29 0.52
C PRO A 88 6.32 -17.10 -0.42
N LEU A 89 6.43 -15.91 0.15
CA LEU A 89 6.82 -14.69 -0.57
C LEU A 89 7.98 -14.01 0.14
N ALA A 90 9.09 -13.81 -0.58
CA ALA A 90 10.19 -12.96 -0.15
C ALA A 90 10.18 -11.70 -1.01
N LEU A 91 10.05 -10.53 -0.38
CA LEU A 91 10.11 -9.25 -1.09
C LEU A 91 11.54 -8.98 -1.57
N PRO A 92 11.72 -8.40 -2.78
CA PRO A 92 13.02 -7.88 -3.19
C PRO A 92 13.55 -6.85 -2.17
N PRO A 93 14.87 -6.81 -1.89
CA PRO A 93 15.45 -5.90 -0.89
C PRO A 93 15.11 -4.42 -1.10
N GLU A 94 15.09 -3.97 -2.36
CA GLU A 94 14.74 -2.62 -2.75
C GLU A 94 13.26 -2.28 -2.43
N VAL A 95 12.34 -3.22 -2.64
CA VAL A 95 10.92 -3.06 -2.30
C VAL A 95 10.75 -2.98 -0.79
N LEU A 96 11.43 -3.87 -0.05
CA LEU A 96 11.39 -3.86 1.42
C LEU A 96 11.95 -2.55 1.98
N THR A 97 13.04 -2.05 1.41
CA THR A 97 13.69 -0.79 1.82
C THR A 97 12.73 0.39 1.63
N GLU A 98 12.14 0.55 0.45
CA GLU A 98 11.20 1.64 0.17
C GLU A 98 9.94 1.58 1.03
N ALA A 99 9.35 0.39 1.17
CA ALA A 99 8.16 0.19 2.00
C ALA A 99 8.44 0.49 3.48
N ALA A 100 9.55 -0.02 4.03
CA ALA A 100 9.94 0.24 5.41
C ALA A 100 10.26 1.74 5.66
N ALA A 101 10.93 2.38 4.70
CA ALA A 101 11.22 3.81 4.78
C ALA A 101 9.93 4.66 4.75
N LEU A 102 8.93 4.30 3.93
CA LEU A 102 7.65 4.99 3.95
C LEU A 102 6.91 4.79 5.29
N ALA A 103 6.83 3.56 5.79
CA ALA A 103 6.18 3.27 7.07
C ALA A 103 6.79 4.06 8.23
N THR A 104 8.12 4.16 8.29
CA THR A 104 8.80 4.93 9.35
C THR A 104 8.55 6.43 9.21
N ARG A 105 8.54 6.99 7.99
CA ARG A 105 8.14 8.39 7.75
C ARG A 105 6.70 8.64 8.22
N VAL A 106 5.76 7.77 7.88
CA VAL A 106 4.36 7.88 8.32
C VAL A 106 4.26 7.81 9.84
N ALA A 107 5.00 6.90 10.48
CA ALA A 107 5.06 6.82 11.95
C ALA A 107 5.52 8.15 12.57
N VAL A 108 6.59 8.76 12.04
CA VAL A 108 7.07 10.05 12.52
C VAL A 108 6.02 11.15 12.35
N THR A 109 5.44 11.28 11.16
CA THR A 109 4.44 12.33 10.88
C THR A 109 3.15 12.15 11.69
N THR A 110 2.83 10.93 12.12
CA THR A 110 1.65 10.62 12.94
C THR A 110 1.94 10.58 14.45
N GLY A 111 3.16 10.93 14.88
CA GLY A 111 3.55 10.98 16.30
C GLY A 111 3.88 9.63 16.93
N GLN A 112 4.05 8.58 16.12
CA GLN A 112 4.38 7.20 16.53
C GLN A 112 5.87 6.85 16.30
N GLY A 113 6.69 7.81 15.85
CA GLY A 113 8.08 7.56 15.45
C GLY A 113 8.95 7.00 16.55
N GLU A 114 8.83 7.50 17.79
CA GLU A 114 9.62 7.01 18.92
C GLU A 114 9.30 5.55 19.26
N ALA A 115 8.00 5.18 19.27
CA ALA A 115 7.58 3.81 19.51
C ALA A 115 8.15 2.84 18.46
N VAL A 116 8.13 3.24 17.18
CA VAL A 116 8.74 2.45 16.09
C VAL A 116 10.25 2.35 16.25
N LEU A 117 10.95 3.43 16.60
CA LEU A 117 12.40 3.41 16.79
C LEU A 117 12.82 2.51 17.97
N LEU A 118 12.09 2.57 19.10
CA LEU A 118 12.32 1.69 20.24
C LEU A 118 12.09 0.22 19.86
N ALA A 119 11.08 -0.07 19.04
CA ALA A 119 10.79 -1.42 18.57
C ALA A 119 11.86 -1.98 17.61
N LEU A 120 12.21 -1.23 16.58
CA LEU A 120 13.24 -1.64 15.61
C LEU A 120 14.62 -1.82 16.26
N THR A 121 14.85 -1.23 17.43
CA THR A 121 16.10 -1.35 18.16
C THR A 121 16.03 -2.26 19.40
N GLY A 122 14.93 -3.00 19.58
CA GLY A 122 14.78 -4.02 20.62
C GLY A 122 14.60 -3.47 22.05
N ARG A 123 14.28 -2.18 22.20
CA ARG A 123 14.11 -1.52 23.50
C ARG A 123 12.70 -1.61 24.05
N ALA A 124 11.70 -1.78 23.19
CA ALA A 124 10.30 -2.01 23.57
C ALA A 124 9.57 -2.80 22.48
N GLY A 125 8.49 -3.49 22.80
CA GLY A 125 7.60 -4.07 21.78
C GLY A 125 6.66 -3.01 21.19
N LEU A 126 6.16 -3.24 19.96
CA LEU A 126 5.02 -2.47 19.45
C LEU A 126 3.74 -2.88 20.21
N PRO A 127 2.82 -1.94 20.49
CA PRO A 127 1.52 -2.26 21.09
C PRO A 127 0.74 -3.30 20.28
N PRO A 128 -0.15 -4.09 20.92
CA PRO A 128 -1.10 -4.93 20.19
C PRO A 128 -1.89 -4.11 19.16
N SER A 129 -2.07 -4.67 17.97
CA SER A 129 -2.78 -4.00 16.85
C SER A 129 -2.17 -2.67 16.39
N PHE A 130 -0.88 -2.43 16.66
CA PHE A 130 -0.17 -1.28 16.13
C PHE A 130 -0.23 -1.25 14.60
N SER A 131 -0.54 -0.07 14.05
CA SER A 131 -0.56 0.19 12.61
C SER A 131 -0.18 1.66 12.36
N VAL A 132 0.66 1.86 11.34
CA VAL A 132 0.95 3.18 10.77
C VAL A 132 -0.01 3.54 9.63
N VAL A 133 -0.85 2.59 9.23
CA VAL A 133 -1.94 2.72 8.24
C VAL A 133 -3.26 2.90 8.96
#